data_AF-A0A4R7ZFJ2-F1
#
_entry.id   AF-A0A4R7ZFJ2-F1
#
_cell.length_a   1.000
_cell.length_b   1.000
_cell.length_c   1.000
_cell.angle_alpha   90.00
_cell.angle_beta   90.00
_cell.angle_gamma   90.00
#
_symmetry.space_group_name_H-M   'P 1'
#
loop_
_entity.id
_entity.type
_entity.pdbx_description
1 polymer ?
#
loop_
_entity_poly.entity_id
_entity_poly.type
_entity_poly.pdbx_seq_one_letter_code
_entity_poly.pdbx_strand_id
1 'polypeptide(L)'
;MKKILAALMVFTLMTGFVQDEPTEVGTQIQQNEIVVDQTTFPDEAFRNYVIDEFNGRTTLGQHDLATEYLSIDYSVYPVNDFTGIEHFTKIKKLEIYDYQGTVMDLTGLQSTNSFWAGYNPDGTPLYLGYPIEVILFEAPNLHTIQVTEDPGNKIELTIRGSKAATLDASQVLGLKDLFVVRSDASTLKVNEGIQHLRFVLKDMPNLVNIEGKLHAEELMIVNAPIANLNIDVENLYTFDLINTNVSDSELLANAHNLEWLLVGGNKFSYLNVSEAASTRVDYHDYSAAYYDYPLMYDFLFLAEDVTDGTPGMYVNTNKIALTAKKADGMYTVKVDNIDMERVLLPEDSKWEILDENTFVLKQDTLEELNYYYRVVDPFSIETGMNCGGGFHGPSQFIPDYKGHAGLRNTHKFIMTELTPVEDPKEEPKEEPKEEPKEDPKEDPKEEPKQEPKEQPIKAPSIAVTSKAPDTADYTNMSYYYALLAISLVSVAALSAKKVLKTKE
;
A
#
# COMPACT_ATOMS: atom_id res chain seq x y z
N MET A 1 -4.74 4.77 -26.91
CA MET A 1 -3.59 5.71 -26.86
C MET A 1 -2.36 5.13 -26.15
N LYS A 2 -2.48 4.41 -25.02
CA LYS A 2 -1.33 3.74 -24.34
C LYS A 2 -0.56 2.74 -25.23
N LYS A 3 -1.22 2.02 -26.16
CA LYS A 3 -0.53 1.14 -27.16
C LYS A 3 0.36 1.89 -28.16
N ILE A 4 0.12 3.19 -28.37
CA ILE A 4 0.97 4.05 -29.22
C ILE A 4 2.14 4.62 -28.38
N LEU A 5 1.94 4.83 -27.07
CA LEU A 5 2.97 5.34 -26.15
C LEU A 5 4.04 4.29 -25.83
N ALA A 6 3.63 3.04 -25.58
CA ALA A 6 4.56 1.91 -25.41
C ALA A 6 5.30 1.60 -26.72
N ALA A 7 4.61 1.70 -27.87
CA ALA A 7 5.25 1.55 -29.18
C ALA A 7 6.23 2.68 -29.49
N LEU A 8 6.00 3.94 -29.07
CA LEU A 8 6.93 5.06 -29.31
C LEU A 8 8.18 5.02 -28.41
N MET A 9 8.04 4.61 -27.14
CA MET A 9 9.22 4.40 -26.27
C MET A 9 10.10 3.26 -26.79
N VAL A 10 9.51 2.16 -27.26
CA VAL A 10 10.27 1.05 -27.86
C VAL A 10 10.84 1.42 -29.24
N PHE A 11 10.17 2.28 -30.03
CA PHE A 11 10.70 2.71 -31.34
C PHE A 11 11.90 3.65 -31.22
N THR A 12 11.97 4.45 -30.14
CA THR A 12 13.10 5.36 -29.90
C THR A 12 14.34 4.59 -29.41
N LEU A 13 14.15 3.47 -28.71
CA LEU A 13 15.23 2.53 -28.35
C LEU A 13 15.76 1.71 -29.55
N MET A 14 14.98 1.55 -30.63
CA MET A 14 15.33 0.68 -31.78
C MET A 14 15.91 1.43 -32.99
N THR A 15 15.71 2.75 -33.11
CA THR A 15 16.33 3.54 -34.18
C THR A 15 17.51 4.32 -33.61
N GLY A 16 18.72 3.76 -33.73
CA GLY A 16 19.97 4.35 -33.25
C GLY A 16 20.33 5.70 -33.87
N PHE A 17 19.58 6.75 -33.52
CA PHE A 17 20.10 8.11 -33.49
C PHE A 17 20.77 8.28 -32.13
N VAL A 18 22.04 7.92 -32.05
CA VAL A 18 22.94 8.36 -30.99
C VAL A 18 23.04 9.89 -31.13
N GLN A 19 22.17 10.63 -30.43
CA GLN A 19 22.54 11.97 -30.02
C GLN A 19 23.46 11.79 -28.82
N ASP A 20 24.72 12.19 -28.99
CA ASP A 20 25.76 12.06 -27.98
C ASP A 20 25.25 12.60 -26.63
N GLU A 21 25.37 11.79 -25.58
CA GLU A 21 25.21 12.28 -24.21
C GLU A 21 26.09 13.52 -24.05
N PRO A 22 25.59 14.62 -23.47
CA PRO A 22 26.44 15.76 -23.20
C PRO A 22 27.60 15.27 -22.35
N THR A 23 28.83 15.46 -22.86
CA THR A 23 30.04 15.04 -22.16
C THR A 23 30.00 15.68 -20.78
N GLU A 24 29.98 14.84 -19.75
CA GLU A 24 30.10 15.29 -18.36
C GLU A 24 31.31 16.24 -18.33
N VAL A 25 31.07 17.53 -18.08
CA VAL A 25 32.16 18.51 -18.01
C VAL A 25 32.96 18.08 -16.80
N GLY A 26 34.07 17.39 -17.07
CA GLY A 26 35.02 16.92 -16.08
C GLY A 26 35.55 18.09 -15.29
N THR A 27 34.83 18.43 -14.23
CA THR A 27 35.36 19.22 -13.14
C THR A 27 36.55 18.43 -12.63
N GLN A 28 37.74 19.01 -12.60
CA GLN A 28 38.89 18.35 -12.02
C GLN A 28 38.58 18.09 -10.54
N ILE A 29 38.15 16.86 -10.23
CA ILE A 29 37.89 16.41 -8.88
C ILE A 29 39.25 16.33 -8.21
N GLN A 30 39.44 17.13 -7.16
CA GLN A 30 40.60 17.03 -6.29
C GLN A 30 40.74 15.59 -5.80
N GLN A 31 41.99 15.15 -5.73
CA GLN A 31 42.43 13.85 -5.26
C GLN A 31 42.00 13.63 -3.80
N ASN A 32 40.73 13.25 -3.58
CA ASN A 32 40.18 13.00 -2.25
C ASN A 32 40.33 11.52 -1.92
N GLU A 33 41.56 11.14 -1.62
CA GLU A 33 41.80 9.92 -0.87
C GLU A 33 41.25 10.09 0.55
N ILE A 34 40.47 9.11 1.01
CA ILE A 34 39.90 9.10 2.35
C ILE A 34 40.68 8.07 3.19
N VAL A 35 41.12 8.47 4.38
CA VAL A 35 41.78 7.58 5.32
C VAL A 35 40.72 6.79 6.09
N VAL A 36 40.91 5.47 6.18
CA VAL A 36 40.06 4.56 6.94
C VAL A 36 40.53 4.53 8.38
N ASP A 37 40.03 5.45 9.19
CA ASP A 37 40.37 5.60 10.61
C ASP A 37 39.13 5.92 11.47
N GLN A 38 39.33 6.11 12.78
CA GLN A 38 38.24 6.39 13.73
C GLN A 38 37.60 7.78 13.53
N THR A 39 38.18 8.66 12.73
CA THR A 39 37.61 9.97 12.41
C THR A 39 36.58 9.83 11.29
N THR A 40 36.93 9.07 10.24
CA THR A 40 36.07 8.85 9.07
C THR A 40 35.04 7.75 9.31
N PHE A 41 35.44 6.66 9.95
CA PHE A 41 34.59 5.51 10.29
C PHE A 41 34.74 5.22 11.79
N PRO A 42 33.96 5.91 12.65
CA PRO A 42 34.12 5.82 14.11
C PRO A 42 33.89 4.42 14.68
N ASP A 43 32.87 3.71 14.18
CA ASP A 43 32.57 2.34 14.57
C ASP A 43 33.69 1.38 14.14
N GLU A 44 34.20 0.61 15.10
CA GLU A 44 35.31 -0.32 14.84
C GLU A 44 34.90 -1.47 13.92
N ALA A 45 33.69 -2.01 14.06
CA ALA A 45 33.21 -3.07 13.19
C ALA A 45 33.00 -2.55 11.77
N PHE A 46 32.46 -1.34 11.60
CA PHE A 46 32.26 -0.75 10.27
C PHE A 46 33.59 -0.45 9.60
N ARG A 47 34.54 0.13 10.35
CA ARG A 47 35.88 0.38 9.84
C ARG A 47 36.60 -0.90 9.43
N ASN A 48 36.49 -1.98 10.20
CA ASN A 48 37.06 -3.28 9.86
C ASN A 48 36.39 -3.88 8.62
N TYR A 49 35.06 -3.78 8.50
CA TYR A 49 34.33 -4.16 7.30
C TYR A 49 34.88 -3.42 6.07
N VAL A 50 35.00 -2.09 6.14
CA VAL A 50 35.53 -1.28 5.03
C VAL A 50 36.97 -1.70 4.67
N ILE A 51 37.83 -1.95 5.65
CA ILE A 51 39.19 -2.45 5.39
C ILE A 51 39.14 -3.78 4.63
N ASP A 52 38.32 -4.74 5.07
CA ASP A 52 38.24 -6.07 4.48
C ASP A 52 37.60 -6.04 3.08
N GLU A 53 36.49 -5.32 2.91
CA GLU A 53 35.78 -5.11 1.64
C GLU A 53 36.73 -4.54 0.56
N PHE A 54 37.61 -3.64 0.95
CA PHE A 54 38.55 -2.98 0.03
C PHE A 54 39.96 -3.56 0.07
N ASN A 55 40.10 -4.87 0.35
CA ASN A 55 41.35 -5.64 0.27
C ASN A 55 42.46 -5.19 1.24
N GLY A 56 42.08 -4.88 2.49
CA GLY A 56 43.00 -4.50 3.56
C GLY A 56 43.54 -3.07 3.46
N ARG A 57 42.98 -2.23 2.59
CA ARG A 57 43.47 -0.86 2.37
C ARG A 57 42.99 0.08 3.48
N THR A 58 43.91 0.91 3.97
CA THR A 58 43.63 1.97 4.95
C THR A 58 43.44 3.35 4.32
N THR A 59 43.47 3.42 2.99
CA THR A 59 43.18 4.62 2.21
C THR A 59 42.31 4.22 1.02
N LEU A 60 41.18 4.91 0.84
CA LEU A 60 40.24 4.69 -0.24
C LEU A 60 40.38 5.79 -1.29
N GLY A 61 40.57 5.41 -2.54
CA GLY A 61 40.58 6.33 -3.67
C GLY A 61 39.20 6.47 -4.30
N GLN A 62 39.10 7.31 -5.33
CA GLN A 62 37.84 7.57 -6.03
C GLN A 62 37.14 6.31 -6.55
N HIS A 63 37.90 5.32 -7.02
CA HIS A 63 37.34 4.05 -7.50
C HIS A 63 36.66 3.26 -6.38
N ASP A 64 37.19 3.30 -5.16
CA ASP A 64 36.65 2.58 -4.01
C ASP A 64 35.38 3.26 -3.50
N LEU A 65 35.40 4.58 -3.45
CA LEU A 65 34.26 5.42 -3.08
C LEU A 65 33.15 5.42 -4.14
N ALA A 66 33.47 4.99 -5.36
CA ALA A 66 32.52 4.79 -6.45
C ALA A 66 31.86 3.40 -6.44
N THR A 67 31.99 2.63 -5.35
CA THR A 67 31.26 1.37 -5.19
C THR A 67 29.76 1.59 -5.32
N GLU A 68 29.09 0.66 -6.02
CA GLU A 68 27.64 0.69 -6.22
C GLU A 68 26.91 -0.26 -5.26
N TYR A 69 27.63 -1.14 -4.58
CA TYR A 69 27.06 -2.18 -3.72
C TYR A 69 27.89 -2.33 -2.45
N LEU A 70 27.20 -2.44 -1.31
CA LEU A 70 27.78 -2.84 -0.02
C LEU A 70 26.92 -3.96 0.57
N SER A 71 27.57 -4.94 1.17
CA SER A 71 26.94 -6.12 1.76
C SER A 71 27.58 -6.42 3.10
N ILE A 72 26.83 -6.26 4.18
CA ILE A 72 27.35 -6.34 5.55
C ILE A 72 26.63 -7.47 6.27
N ASP A 73 27.39 -8.48 6.67
CA ASP A 73 26.91 -9.53 7.55
C ASP A 73 27.15 -9.11 9.01
N TYR A 74 26.08 -8.80 9.75
CA TYR A 74 26.16 -8.36 11.15
C TYR A 74 26.80 -9.43 12.05
N SER A 75 26.67 -10.71 11.69
CA SER A 75 27.28 -11.81 12.46
C SER A 75 28.81 -11.81 12.37
N VAL A 76 29.37 -11.22 11.30
CA VAL A 76 30.81 -11.03 11.09
C VAL A 76 31.25 -9.64 11.54
N TYR A 77 30.52 -8.61 11.12
CA TYR A 77 30.78 -7.20 11.42
C TYR A 77 29.57 -6.61 12.15
N PRO A 78 29.54 -6.63 13.49
CA PRO A 78 28.41 -6.14 14.27
C PRO A 78 28.38 -4.60 14.30
N VAL A 79 28.15 -3.98 13.14
CA VAL A 79 28.14 -2.54 12.93
C VAL A 79 26.93 -1.92 13.64
N ASN A 80 27.18 -0.98 14.56
CA ASN A 80 26.11 -0.28 15.27
C ASN A 80 25.99 1.20 14.87
N ASP A 81 27.04 1.77 14.28
CA ASP A 81 27.08 3.13 13.78
C ASP A 81 27.65 3.15 12.36
N PHE A 82 26.84 3.64 11.41
CA PHE A 82 27.15 3.71 9.98
C PHE A 82 27.77 5.04 9.56
N THR A 83 28.16 5.90 10.51
CA THR A 83 28.91 7.14 10.21
C THR A 83 30.12 6.83 9.32
N GLY A 84 30.25 7.59 8.23
CA GLY A 84 31.22 7.37 7.15
C GLY A 84 30.60 6.76 5.88
N ILE A 85 29.36 6.26 5.94
CA ILE A 85 28.65 5.73 4.77
C ILE A 85 28.41 6.80 3.69
N GLU A 86 28.33 8.07 4.09
CA GLU A 86 28.17 9.23 3.21
C GLU A 86 29.29 9.40 2.17
N HIS A 87 30.43 8.75 2.39
CA HIS A 87 31.57 8.78 1.46
C HIS A 87 31.36 7.92 0.21
N PHE A 88 30.45 6.94 0.25
CA PHE A 88 30.17 6.03 -0.85
C PHE A 88 29.07 6.58 -1.77
N THR A 89 29.38 7.68 -2.45
CA THR A 89 28.45 8.51 -3.24
C THR A 89 27.85 7.87 -4.50
N LYS A 90 28.18 6.62 -4.84
CA LYS A 90 27.65 5.90 -6.01
C LYS A 90 26.81 4.67 -5.65
N ILE A 91 26.57 4.41 -4.36
CA ILE A 91 25.76 3.28 -3.89
C ILE A 91 24.40 3.25 -4.60
N LYS A 92 24.07 2.07 -5.11
CA LYS A 92 22.75 1.69 -5.61
C LYS A 92 22.07 0.72 -4.65
N LYS A 93 22.83 -0.12 -3.95
CA LYS A 93 22.30 -1.17 -3.10
C LYS A 93 23.12 -1.39 -1.83
N LEU A 94 22.44 -1.45 -0.69
CA LEU A 94 22.98 -1.75 0.63
C LEU A 94 22.22 -2.94 1.21
N GLU A 95 22.94 -4.03 1.48
CA GLU A 95 22.38 -5.21 2.14
C GLU A 95 22.99 -5.38 3.52
N ILE A 96 22.14 -5.65 4.51
CA ILE A 96 22.55 -5.92 5.89
C ILE A 96 21.89 -7.22 6.34
N TYR A 97 22.71 -8.22 6.65
CA TYR A 97 22.26 -9.54 7.08
C TYR A 97 22.33 -9.68 8.60
N ASP A 98 21.32 -10.33 9.17
CA ASP A 98 21.23 -10.70 10.59
C ASP A 98 21.34 -9.52 11.56
N TYR A 99 20.82 -8.35 11.19
CA TYR A 99 20.94 -7.12 11.98
C TYR A 99 20.32 -7.27 13.39
N GLN A 100 21.13 -7.11 14.44
CA GLN A 100 20.67 -7.28 15.82
C GLN A 100 20.36 -5.97 16.56
N GLY A 101 20.61 -4.81 15.94
CA GLY A 101 20.35 -3.52 16.55
C GLY A 101 18.86 -3.18 16.65
N THR A 102 18.55 -2.17 17.46
CA THR A 102 17.17 -1.69 17.66
C THR A 102 16.82 -0.48 16.80
N VAL A 103 17.82 0.33 16.44
CA VAL A 103 17.68 1.53 15.63
C VAL A 103 18.69 1.44 14.51
N MET A 104 18.21 1.40 13.28
CA MET A 104 19.04 1.54 12.10
C MET A 104 19.08 3.00 11.66
N ASP A 105 20.21 3.64 11.93
CA ASP A 105 20.47 4.99 11.47
C ASP A 105 21.32 4.95 10.20
N LEU A 106 20.70 5.35 9.08
CA LEU A 106 21.34 5.52 7.79
C LEU A 106 21.36 7.00 7.38
N THR A 107 21.30 7.91 8.36
CA THR A 107 21.54 9.33 8.13
C THR A 107 22.93 9.53 7.52
N GLY A 108 23.00 10.26 6.41
CA GLY A 108 24.21 10.40 5.59
C GLY A 108 24.27 9.46 4.38
N LEU A 109 23.44 8.41 4.31
CA LEU A 109 23.33 7.59 3.10
C LEU A 109 22.87 8.47 1.93
N GLN A 110 23.70 8.57 0.90
CA GLN A 110 23.44 9.40 -0.26
C GLN A 110 23.96 8.74 -1.54
N SER A 111 23.33 9.09 -2.65
CA SER A 111 23.79 8.63 -3.97
C SER A 111 23.70 9.74 -5.00
N THR A 112 24.71 9.79 -5.86
CA THR A 112 24.77 10.65 -7.04
C THR A 112 24.54 9.84 -8.31
N ASN A 113 24.14 8.57 -8.17
CA ASN A 113 23.89 7.70 -9.31
C ASN A 113 22.62 8.16 -10.02
N SER A 114 22.72 8.46 -11.31
CA SER A 114 21.61 9.00 -12.09
C SER A 114 21.71 8.55 -13.54
N PHE A 115 20.60 8.63 -14.25
CA PHE A 115 20.54 8.40 -15.68
C PHE A 115 19.97 9.61 -16.41
N TRP A 116 20.42 9.80 -17.64
CA TRP A 116 19.90 10.84 -18.50
C TRP A 116 18.49 10.48 -18.96
N ALA A 117 17.51 11.30 -18.57
CA ALA A 117 16.10 11.11 -18.88
C ALA A 117 15.59 12.06 -19.99
N GLY A 118 16.50 12.69 -20.72
CA GLY A 118 16.19 13.62 -21.81
C GLY A 118 16.47 15.07 -21.46
N TYR A 119 15.61 15.98 -21.93
CA TYR A 119 15.76 17.42 -21.69
C TYR A 119 14.50 17.97 -21.03
N ASN A 120 14.70 18.90 -20.09
CA ASN A 120 13.65 19.77 -19.60
C ASN A 120 13.05 20.59 -20.77
N PRO A 121 11.77 21.03 -20.67
CA PRO A 121 11.15 22.00 -21.57
C PRO A 121 11.98 23.23 -21.95
N ASP A 122 12.91 23.67 -21.09
CA ASP A 122 13.81 24.80 -21.36
C ASP A 122 15.09 24.40 -22.13
N GLY A 123 15.24 23.11 -22.47
CA GLY A 123 16.37 22.56 -23.21
C GLY A 123 17.56 22.14 -22.35
N THR A 124 17.49 22.20 -21.02
CA THR A 124 18.55 21.70 -20.13
C THR A 124 18.47 20.18 -19.96
N PRO A 125 19.59 19.44 -19.84
CA PRO A 125 19.56 18.00 -19.60
C PRO A 125 18.83 17.67 -18.30
N LEU A 126 17.94 16.68 -18.35
CA LEU A 126 17.26 16.10 -17.19
C LEU A 126 17.96 14.81 -16.80
N TYR A 127 18.41 14.74 -15.55
CA TYR A 127 18.93 13.52 -14.93
C TYR A 127 17.98 13.09 -13.82
N LEU A 128 17.67 11.80 -13.76
CA LEU A 128 16.88 11.20 -12.69
C LEU A 128 17.78 10.30 -11.85
N GLY A 129 17.73 10.45 -10.53
CA GLY A 129 18.46 9.61 -9.60
C GLY A 129 17.94 8.17 -9.63
N TYR A 130 18.86 7.21 -9.62
CA TYR A 130 18.50 5.82 -9.36
C TYR A 130 18.12 5.66 -7.88
N PRO A 131 16.98 5.01 -7.56
CA PRO A 131 16.68 4.69 -6.18
C PRO A 131 17.80 3.89 -5.51
N ILE A 132 18.04 4.14 -4.23
CA ILE A 132 18.93 3.38 -3.39
C ILE A 132 18.11 2.23 -2.78
N GLU A 133 18.48 1.00 -3.11
CA GLU A 133 17.89 -0.21 -2.54
C GLU A 133 18.56 -0.50 -1.19
N VAL A 134 17.76 -0.60 -0.14
CA VAL A 134 18.21 -0.95 1.21
C VAL A 134 17.47 -2.20 1.66
N ILE A 135 18.19 -3.28 1.92
CA ILE A 135 17.61 -4.56 2.34
C ILE A 135 18.16 -4.98 3.70
N LEU A 136 17.26 -5.17 4.65
CA LEU A 136 17.55 -5.70 5.98
C LEU A 136 17.04 -7.14 6.07
N PHE A 137 17.95 -8.09 5.93
CA PHE A 137 17.65 -9.51 6.08
C PHE A 137 17.69 -9.89 7.57
N GLU A 138 16.61 -10.48 8.06
CA GLU A 138 16.49 -11.03 9.42
C GLU A 138 16.93 -10.03 10.51
N ALA A 139 16.09 -9.02 10.73
CA ALA A 139 16.35 -7.95 11.70
C ALA A 139 15.44 -8.06 12.96
N PRO A 140 15.56 -9.12 13.79
CA PRO A 140 14.56 -9.47 14.80
C PRO A 140 14.34 -8.40 15.87
N ASN A 141 15.36 -7.61 16.18
CA ASN A 141 15.28 -6.59 17.22
C ASN A 141 15.01 -5.18 16.67
N LEU A 142 14.80 -5.01 15.35
CA LEU A 142 14.68 -3.70 14.73
C LEU A 142 13.35 -3.04 15.06
N HIS A 143 13.40 -1.88 15.71
CA HIS A 143 12.24 -1.07 16.06
C HIS A 143 12.10 0.14 15.14
N THR A 144 13.20 0.76 14.75
CA THR A 144 13.19 2.03 14.03
C THR A 144 14.24 2.06 12.94
N ILE A 145 13.88 2.66 11.80
CA ILE A 145 14.80 2.99 10.72
C ILE A 145 14.67 4.48 10.46
N GLN A 146 15.80 5.15 10.30
CA GLN A 146 15.81 6.58 10.05
C GLN A 146 16.84 6.94 8.97
N VAL A 147 16.42 7.85 8.10
CA VAL A 147 17.24 8.54 7.10
C VAL A 147 16.82 9.99 7.19
N THR A 148 17.46 10.73 8.10
CA THR A 148 16.97 12.08 8.50
C THR A 148 17.57 13.22 7.69
N GLU A 149 18.54 12.92 6.83
CA GLU A 149 19.08 13.82 5.82
C GLU A 149 18.56 13.40 4.44
N ASP A 150 18.45 14.35 3.50
CA ASP A 150 18.01 14.04 2.13
C ASP A 150 19.07 13.18 1.44
N PRO A 151 18.77 11.90 1.10
CA PRO A 151 19.71 11.03 0.39
C PRO A 151 20.04 11.49 -1.04
N GLY A 152 19.36 12.54 -1.56
CA GLY A 152 19.45 13.02 -2.93
C GLY A 152 18.70 12.13 -3.94
N ASN A 153 18.61 10.83 -3.64
CA ASN A 153 17.93 9.82 -4.42
C ASN A 153 16.82 9.15 -3.60
N LYS A 154 15.80 8.59 -4.27
CA LYS A 154 14.74 7.86 -3.57
C LYS A 154 15.25 6.59 -2.88
N ILE A 155 14.53 6.08 -1.89
CA ILE A 155 14.87 4.85 -1.17
C ILE A 155 13.83 3.77 -1.43
N GLU A 156 14.30 2.57 -1.78
CA GLU A 156 13.51 1.34 -1.84
C GLU A 156 13.92 0.47 -0.64
N LEU A 157 13.04 0.38 0.36
CA LEU A 157 13.36 -0.22 1.65
C LEU A 157 12.67 -1.57 1.81
N THR A 158 13.46 -2.62 2.04
CA THR A 158 12.98 -3.96 2.38
C THR A 158 13.40 -4.34 3.79
N ILE A 159 12.44 -4.76 4.61
CA ILE A 159 12.66 -5.16 6.00
C ILE A 159 12.08 -6.56 6.19
N ARG A 160 12.92 -7.50 6.64
CA ARG A 160 12.52 -8.88 6.90
C ARG A 160 12.74 -9.27 8.36
N GLY A 161 11.77 -9.96 8.95
CA GLY A 161 11.98 -10.70 10.19
C GLY A 161 11.96 -9.89 11.48
N SER A 162 11.53 -8.61 11.45
CA SER A 162 11.43 -7.82 12.69
C SER A 162 10.40 -8.42 13.66
N LYS A 163 10.77 -8.51 14.93
CA LYS A 163 9.90 -9.01 16.01
C LYS A 163 9.48 -7.92 16.99
N ALA A 164 9.81 -6.67 16.67
CA ALA A 164 9.42 -5.53 17.49
C ALA A 164 7.89 -5.36 17.44
N ALA A 165 7.28 -4.99 18.57
CA ALA A 165 5.84 -4.71 18.61
C ALA A 165 5.44 -3.53 17.71
N THR A 166 6.37 -2.59 17.52
CA THR A 166 6.25 -1.42 16.65
C THR A 166 7.46 -1.38 15.73
N LEU A 167 7.21 -1.21 14.43
CA LEU A 167 8.22 -0.93 13.42
C LEU A 167 7.99 0.49 12.88
N ASP A 168 8.98 1.36 13.04
CA ASP A 168 8.91 2.77 12.67
C ASP A 168 9.82 3.08 11.48
N ALA A 169 9.20 3.35 10.32
CA ALA A 169 9.86 3.84 9.12
C ALA A 169 9.44 5.28 8.78
N SER A 170 8.81 6.00 9.72
CA SER A 170 8.29 7.35 9.50
C SER A 170 9.40 8.40 9.28
N GLN A 171 10.62 8.09 9.71
CA GLN A 171 11.79 8.96 9.57
C GLN A 171 12.66 8.62 8.36
N VAL A 172 12.18 7.80 7.42
CA VAL A 172 12.90 7.51 6.17
C VAL A 172 12.51 8.56 5.12
N LEU A 173 13.33 9.60 4.97
CA LEU A 173 13.13 10.61 3.94
C LEU A 173 13.35 10.01 2.54
N GLY A 174 12.59 10.47 1.56
CA GLY A 174 12.74 10.03 0.17
C GLY A 174 12.30 8.60 -0.11
N LEU A 175 11.56 7.93 0.80
CA LEU A 175 11.00 6.59 0.56
C LEU A 175 10.13 6.58 -0.71
N LYS A 176 10.29 5.53 -1.52
CA LYS A 176 9.56 5.29 -2.77
C LYS A 176 8.86 3.93 -2.76
N ASP A 177 9.55 2.91 -2.22
CA ASP A 177 8.97 1.58 -2.02
C ASP A 177 9.24 1.14 -0.57
N LEU A 178 8.23 0.53 0.07
CA LEU A 178 8.36 -0.11 1.38
C LEU A 178 7.84 -1.55 1.33
N PHE A 179 8.75 -2.49 1.56
CA PHE A 179 8.47 -3.91 1.67
C PHE A 179 8.73 -4.37 3.10
N VAL A 180 7.69 -4.85 3.79
CA VAL A 180 7.82 -5.44 5.12
C VAL A 180 7.31 -6.87 5.08
N VAL A 181 8.20 -7.82 5.35
CA VAL A 181 7.96 -9.25 5.15
C VAL A 181 8.26 -10.02 6.43
N ARG A 182 7.36 -10.93 6.83
CA ARG A 182 7.53 -11.82 7.99
C ARG A 182 7.87 -11.04 9.27
N SER A 183 7.07 -10.03 9.60
CA SER A 183 7.26 -9.19 10.78
C SER A 183 6.16 -9.44 11.82
N ASP A 184 6.54 -9.51 13.09
CA ASP A 184 5.58 -9.64 14.21
C ASP A 184 5.02 -8.29 14.68
N ALA A 185 5.35 -7.20 13.97
CA ALA A 185 4.89 -5.86 14.34
C ALA A 185 3.36 -5.75 14.34
N SER A 186 2.84 -5.24 15.46
CA SER A 186 1.43 -4.93 15.61
C SER A 186 1.05 -3.55 15.08
N THR A 187 2.04 -2.66 15.03
CA THR A 187 1.94 -1.30 14.51
C THR A 187 3.10 -1.01 13.57
N LEU A 188 2.79 -0.54 12.36
CA LEU A 188 3.76 0.02 11.42
C LEU A 188 3.57 1.54 11.37
N LYS A 189 4.65 2.31 11.53
CA LYS A 189 4.60 3.77 11.35
C LYS A 189 5.23 4.18 10.04
N VAL A 190 4.54 5.05 9.31
CA VAL A 190 4.94 5.53 7.99
C VAL A 190 4.86 7.04 7.92
N ASN A 191 5.60 7.63 6.99
CA ASN A 191 5.60 9.08 6.81
C ASN A 191 4.41 9.51 5.93
N GLU A 192 3.50 10.30 6.48
CA GLU A 192 2.31 10.80 5.76
C GLU A 192 2.65 11.80 4.64
N GLY A 193 3.82 12.42 4.68
CA GLY A 193 4.26 13.39 3.68
C GLY A 193 4.71 12.77 2.36
N ILE A 194 4.88 11.45 2.30
CA ILE A 194 5.40 10.74 1.13
C ILE A 194 4.24 10.37 0.20
N GLN A 195 4.36 10.78 -1.06
CA GLN A 195 3.39 10.52 -2.11
C GLN A 195 3.91 9.45 -3.07
N HIS A 196 3.00 8.79 -3.78
CA HIS A 196 3.32 7.81 -4.84
C HIS A 196 4.15 6.62 -4.35
N LEU A 197 3.87 6.18 -3.11
CA LEU A 197 4.59 5.10 -2.46
C LEU A 197 4.04 3.74 -2.90
N ARG A 198 4.92 2.79 -3.20
CA ARG A 198 4.55 1.38 -3.28
C ARG A 198 4.66 0.74 -1.90
N PHE A 199 3.61 0.05 -1.48
CA PHE A 199 3.57 -0.68 -0.22
C PHE A 199 3.33 -2.16 -0.44
N VAL A 200 4.19 -3.00 0.13
CA VAL A 200 3.98 -4.45 0.20
C VAL A 200 4.19 -4.91 1.63
N LEU A 201 3.10 -5.35 2.26
CA LEU A 201 3.09 -5.90 3.61
C LEU A 201 2.69 -7.37 3.52
N LYS A 202 3.59 -8.27 3.90
CA LYS A 202 3.38 -9.71 3.73
C LYS A 202 3.74 -10.49 4.98
N ASP A 203 2.85 -11.39 5.36
CA ASP A 203 3.02 -12.29 6.51
C ASP A 203 3.30 -11.51 7.80
N MET A 204 2.39 -10.58 8.12
CA MET A 204 2.44 -9.77 9.33
C MET A 204 1.28 -10.14 10.26
N PRO A 205 1.35 -11.32 10.94
CA PRO A 205 0.19 -11.94 11.59
C PRO A 205 -0.37 -11.15 12.78
N ASN A 206 0.36 -10.16 13.29
CA ASN A 206 -0.06 -9.33 14.41
C ASN A 206 -0.43 -7.89 13.98
N LEU A 207 -0.24 -7.52 12.71
CA LEU A 207 -0.43 -6.14 12.24
C LEU A 207 -1.92 -5.76 12.30
N VAL A 208 -2.24 -4.86 13.22
CA VAL A 208 -3.61 -4.35 13.41
C VAL A 208 -3.72 -2.85 13.16
N ASN A 209 -2.59 -2.14 13.06
CA ASN A 209 -2.56 -0.69 12.92
C ASN A 209 -1.43 -0.22 12.00
N ILE A 210 -1.74 0.76 11.16
CA ILE A 210 -0.74 1.54 10.43
C ILE A 210 -0.92 3.00 10.88
N GLU A 211 0.10 3.55 11.55
CA GLU A 211 0.11 4.96 11.92
C GLU A 211 0.63 5.77 10.73
N GLY A 212 -0.26 6.61 10.20
CA GLY A 212 -0.01 7.44 9.05
C GLY A 212 -1.11 7.32 8.00
N LYS A 213 -1.43 8.41 7.29
CA LYS A 213 -2.19 8.34 6.03
C LYS A 213 -1.29 7.80 4.92
N LEU A 214 -1.70 6.70 4.30
CA LEU A 214 -1.02 6.09 3.16
C LEU A 214 -1.40 6.86 1.88
N HIS A 215 -0.40 7.34 1.14
CA HIS A 215 -0.58 7.91 -0.19
C HIS A 215 0.10 7.01 -1.23
N ALA A 216 -0.60 5.93 -1.58
CA ALA A 216 -0.04 4.84 -2.38
C ALA A 216 -0.53 4.84 -3.83
N GLU A 217 0.37 4.49 -4.76
CA GLU A 217 0.00 4.12 -6.13
C GLU A 217 -0.27 2.61 -6.26
N GLU A 218 0.45 1.82 -5.47
CA GLU A 218 0.34 0.37 -5.42
C GLU A 218 0.34 -0.06 -3.95
N LEU A 219 -0.69 -0.79 -3.53
CA LEU A 219 -0.77 -1.35 -2.19
C LEU A 219 -1.10 -2.83 -2.24
N MET A 220 -0.24 -3.63 -1.62
CA MET A 220 -0.44 -5.04 -1.36
C MET A 220 -0.34 -5.31 0.14
N ILE A 221 -1.39 -5.90 0.71
CA ILE A 221 -1.38 -6.40 2.08
C ILE A 221 -1.86 -7.85 2.08
N VAL A 222 -1.00 -8.73 2.58
CA VAL A 222 -1.21 -10.17 2.57
C VAL A 222 -0.94 -10.75 3.96
N ASN A 223 -1.91 -11.51 4.48
CA ASN A 223 -1.80 -12.19 5.79
C ASN A 223 -1.52 -11.21 6.93
N ALA A 224 -2.38 -10.20 7.08
CA ALA A 224 -2.32 -9.23 8.16
C ALA A 224 -3.73 -8.95 8.72
N PRO A 225 -3.98 -9.10 10.03
CA PRO A 225 -5.32 -8.96 10.61
C PRO A 225 -5.79 -7.50 10.75
N ILE A 226 -5.28 -6.60 9.90
CA ILE A 226 -5.64 -5.18 9.89
C ILE A 226 -7.11 -5.01 9.50
N ALA A 227 -7.81 -4.17 10.25
CA ALA A 227 -9.25 -3.93 10.05
C ALA A 227 -9.55 -2.56 9.43
N ASN A 228 -8.67 -1.58 9.68
CA ASN A 228 -8.84 -0.20 9.24
C ASN A 228 -7.62 0.24 8.42
N LEU A 229 -7.88 0.82 7.26
CA LEU A 229 -6.84 1.40 6.41
C LEU A 229 -7.11 2.89 6.28
N ASN A 230 -6.16 3.71 6.73
CA ASN A 230 -6.16 5.13 6.46
C ASN A 230 -5.37 5.39 5.17
N ILE A 231 -6.05 5.31 4.03
CA ILE A 231 -5.42 5.43 2.71
C ILE A 231 -6.11 6.51 1.87
N ASP A 232 -5.30 7.24 1.13
CA ASP A 232 -5.71 8.04 0.00
C ASP A 232 -5.79 7.18 -1.27
N VAL A 233 -7.01 6.94 -1.75
CA VAL A 233 -7.25 6.05 -2.89
C VAL A 233 -7.27 6.78 -4.24
N GLU A 234 -7.16 8.11 -4.27
CA GLU A 234 -7.32 8.89 -5.51
C GLU A 234 -6.26 8.54 -6.56
N ASN A 235 -5.04 8.23 -6.12
CA ASN A 235 -3.91 7.87 -6.99
C ASN A 235 -3.63 6.36 -7.07
N LEU A 236 -4.50 5.54 -6.49
CA LEU A 236 -4.30 4.09 -6.40
C LEU A 236 -4.57 3.42 -7.75
N TYR A 237 -3.58 2.70 -8.28
CA TYR A 237 -3.64 1.94 -9.53
C TYR A 237 -3.81 0.43 -9.30
N THR A 238 -3.14 -0.10 -8.28
CA THR A 238 -3.18 -1.52 -7.92
C THR A 238 -3.51 -1.69 -6.45
N PHE A 239 -4.47 -2.55 -6.15
CA PHE A 239 -4.88 -2.83 -4.77
C PHE A 239 -5.11 -4.33 -4.55
N ASP A 240 -4.22 -4.93 -3.76
CA ASP A 240 -4.23 -6.35 -3.43
C ASP A 240 -4.45 -6.50 -1.92
N LEU A 241 -5.58 -7.09 -1.55
CA LEU A 241 -5.98 -7.24 -0.16
C LEU A 241 -6.37 -8.68 0.13
N ILE A 242 -5.48 -9.42 0.79
CA ILE A 242 -5.59 -10.86 0.97
C ILE A 242 -5.46 -11.25 2.43
N ASN A 243 -6.44 -12.00 2.94
CA ASN A 243 -6.49 -12.50 4.31
C ASN A 243 -6.34 -11.37 5.34
N THR A 244 -7.19 -10.35 5.23
CA THR A 244 -7.24 -9.22 6.17
C THR A 244 -8.58 -9.14 6.91
N ASN A 245 -8.66 -8.26 7.91
CA ASN A 245 -9.91 -7.99 8.61
C ASN A 245 -10.64 -6.74 8.10
N VAL A 246 -10.20 -6.17 6.98
CA VAL A 246 -10.80 -4.95 6.44
C VAL A 246 -12.25 -5.20 6.03
N SER A 247 -13.13 -4.29 6.46
CA SER A 247 -14.58 -4.40 6.31
C SER A 247 -15.26 -3.17 5.70
N ASP A 248 -14.55 -2.05 5.56
CA ASP A 248 -15.09 -0.82 4.97
C ASP A 248 -15.47 -1.04 3.51
N SER A 249 -16.77 -1.20 3.27
CA SER A 249 -17.31 -1.56 1.97
C SER A 249 -17.27 -0.40 0.96
N GLU A 250 -16.98 0.83 1.44
CA GLU A 250 -16.84 2.05 0.61
C GLU A 250 -15.38 2.46 0.39
N LEU A 251 -14.41 1.68 0.89
CA LEU A 251 -12.98 2.00 0.85
C LEU A 251 -12.49 2.45 -0.54
N LEU A 252 -13.01 1.86 -1.61
CA LEU A 252 -12.58 2.11 -3.00
C LEU A 252 -13.58 2.96 -3.80
N ALA A 253 -14.58 3.58 -3.15
CA ALA A 253 -15.63 4.36 -3.82
C ALA A 253 -15.07 5.55 -4.62
N ASN A 254 -13.94 6.11 -4.18
CA ASN A 254 -13.25 7.24 -4.84
C ASN A 254 -11.96 6.83 -5.58
N ALA A 255 -11.71 5.53 -5.75
CA ALA A 255 -10.54 5.02 -6.45
C ALA A 255 -10.73 5.15 -7.98
N HIS A 256 -10.63 6.36 -8.52
CA HIS A 256 -10.91 6.64 -9.94
C HIS A 256 -9.83 6.10 -10.89
N ASN A 257 -8.60 5.93 -10.39
CA ASN A 257 -7.44 5.50 -11.16
C ASN A 257 -7.15 4.00 -11.10
N LEU A 258 -7.94 3.24 -10.34
CA LEU A 258 -7.74 1.81 -10.15
C LEU A 258 -7.79 1.07 -11.49
N GLU A 259 -6.79 0.24 -11.75
CA GLU A 259 -6.69 -0.61 -12.95
C GLU A 259 -6.65 -2.10 -12.57
N TRP A 260 -6.16 -2.46 -11.37
CA TRP A 260 -6.02 -3.84 -10.90
C TRP A 260 -6.56 -4.00 -9.47
N LEU A 261 -7.42 -5.00 -9.25
CA LEU A 261 -8.03 -5.25 -7.94
C LEU A 261 -8.09 -6.74 -7.63
N LEU A 262 -7.37 -7.16 -6.60
CA LEU A 262 -7.30 -8.55 -6.17
C LEU A 262 -7.71 -8.64 -4.70
N VAL A 263 -8.78 -9.40 -4.42
CA VAL A 263 -9.33 -9.50 -3.05
C VAL A 263 -9.65 -10.92 -2.67
N GLY A 264 -9.52 -11.25 -1.39
CA GLY A 264 -9.92 -12.55 -0.85
C GLY A 264 -9.66 -12.64 0.65
N GLY A 265 -10.48 -13.41 1.37
CA GLY A 265 -10.30 -13.59 2.81
C GLY A 265 -10.52 -12.33 3.65
N ASN A 266 -11.33 -11.39 3.17
CA ASN A 266 -11.62 -10.11 3.85
C ASN A 266 -13.00 -10.12 4.54
N LYS A 267 -13.38 -9.00 5.19
CA LYS A 267 -14.62 -8.82 5.97
C LYS A 267 -15.62 -7.85 5.34
N PHE A 268 -15.47 -7.55 4.05
CA PHE A 268 -16.42 -6.75 3.29
C PHE A 268 -17.78 -7.44 3.17
N SER A 269 -18.86 -6.76 3.56
CA SER A 269 -20.23 -7.16 3.25
C SER A 269 -20.65 -6.85 1.82
N TYR A 270 -19.99 -5.89 1.22
CA TYR A 270 -20.01 -5.62 -0.22
C TYR A 270 -18.74 -4.81 -0.52
N LEU A 271 -18.40 -4.59 -1.79
CA LEU A 271 -17.23 -3.77 -2.12
C LEU A 271 -17.57 -2.84 -3.27
N ASN A 272 -17.72 -1.56 -2.94
CA ASN A 272 -17.95 -0.53 -3.92
C ASN A 272 -16.63 -0.03 -4.49
N VAL A 273 -16.60 0.07 -5.80
CA VAL A 273 -15.53 0.65 -6.59
C VAL A 273 -16.14 1.80 -7.37
N SER A 274 -15.36 2.88 -7.57
CA SER A 274 -15.82 4.04 -8.33
C SER A 274 -16.35 3.65 -9.72
N GLU A 275 -17.40 4.32 -10.19
CA GLU A 275 -17.99 4.05 -11.52
C GLU A 275 -16.95 4.21 -12.65
N ALA A 276 -16.04 5.17 -12.52
CA ALA A 276 -14.95 5.39 -13.48
C ALA A 276 -13.95 4.20 -13.55
N ALA A 277 -13.81 3.45 -12.47
CA ALA A 277 -12.94 2.28 -12.40
C ALA A 277 -13.71 0.97 -12.69
N SER A 278 -14.98 0.87 -12.29
CA SER A 278 -15.78 -0.37 -12.38
C SER A 278 -15.97 -0.90 -13.80
N THR A 279 -15.78 -0.06 -14.83
CA THR A 279 -15.88 -0.46 -16.24
C THR A 279 -14.55 -0.83 -16.89
N ARG A 280 -13.43 -0.82 -16.15
CA ARG A 280 -12.08 -1.05 -16.71
C ARG A 280 -11.10 -1.82 -15.82
N VAL A 281 -11.38 -1.92 -14.52
CA VAL A 281 -10.54 -2.65 -13.57
C VAL A 281 -10.49 -4.12 -13.94
N ASP A 282 -9.28 -4.69 -13.95
CA ASP A 282 -9.07 -6.13 -13.94
C ASP A 282 -9.28 -6.63 -12.51
N TYR A 283 -10.44 -7.24 -12.26
CA TYR A 283 -10.89 -7.64 -10.94
C TYR A 283 -10.83 -9.15 -10.79
N HIS A 284 -10.35 -9.62 -9.64
CA HIS A 284 -10.47 -11.02 -9.27
C HIS A 284 -10.77 -11.26 -7.78
N ASP A 285 -11.76 -12.11 -7.52
CA ASP A 285 -11.98 -12.74 -6.20
C ASP A 285 -11.18 -14.03 -6.06
N TYR A 286 -10.19 -13.99 -5.18
CA TYR A 286 -9.26 -15.09 -4.91
C TYR A 286 -9.70 -15.96 -3.73
N SER A 287 -10.91 -15.78 -3.19
CA SER A 287 -11.41 -16.59 -2.09
C SER A 287 -11.26 -18.09 -2.31
N ALA A 288 -10.74 -18.82 -1.33
CA ALA A 288 -10.45 -20.26 -1.39
C ALA A 288 -9.50 -20.70 -2.51
N ALA A 289 -8.70 -19.78 -3.06
CA ALA A 289 -7.61 -20.11 -3.94
C ALA A 289 -6.39 -20.59 -3.14
N TYR A 290 -5.67 -21.54 -3.73
CA TYR A 290 -4.31 -21.86 -3.35
C TYR A 290 -3.35 -21.34 -4.44
N TYR A 291 -2.27 -20.73 -3.98
CA TYR A 291 -1.22 -20.17 -4.82
C TYR A 291 0.08 -20.88 -4.51
N ASP A 292 0.54 -21.76 -5.40
CA ASP A 292 1.85 -22.42 -5.28
C ASP A 292 3.02 -21.45 -5.51
N TYR A 293 2.75 -20.38 -6.25
CA TYR A 293 3.68 -19.28 -6.46
C TYR A 293 3.20 -18.09 -5.67
N PRO A 294 4.11 -17.29 -5.09
CA PRO A 294 3.70 -16.03 -4.53
C PRO A 294 2.93 -15.21 -5.58
N LEU A 295 1.90 -14.47 -5.13
CA LEU A 295 0.98 -13.73 -5.99
C LEU A 295 1.73 -12.93 -7.07
N MET A 296 1.12 -12.83 -8.25
CA MET A 296 1.65 -12.39 -9.55
C MET A 296 2.66 -11.21 -9.56
N TYR A 297 2.68 -10.36 -8.54
CA TYR A 297 3.63 -9.24 -8.43
C TYR A 297 4.97 -9.59 -7.76
N ASP A 298 5.11 -10.74 -7.08
CA ASP A 298 6.40 -11.19 -6.54
C ASP A 298 7.40 -11.53 -7.67
N PHE A 299 6.95 -11.73 -8.91
CA PHE A 299 7.83 -12.07 -10.05
C PHE A 299 8.51 -10.87 -10.73
N LEU A 300 8.07 -9.62 -10.50
CA LEU A 300 8.59 -8.48 -11.27
C LEU A 300 9.46 -7.52 -10.45
N PHE A 301 9.37 -7.51 -9.11
CA PHE A 301 9.99 -6.42 -8.33
C PHE A 301 10.61 -6.82 -6.98
N LEU A 302 10.34 -8.02 -6.47
CA LEU A 302 11.11 -8.55 -5.33
C LEU A 302 12.23 -9.42 -5.89
N ALA A 303 13.48 -9.13 -5.52
CA ALA A 303 14.61 -9.99 -5.88
C ALA A 303 14.31 -11.44 -5.44
N GLU A 304 14.79 -12.44 -6.20
CA GLU A 304 14.63 -13.87 -5.86
C GLU A 304 15.02 -14.15 -4.40
N ASP A 305 16.03 -13.43 -3.90
CA ASP A 305 16.57 -13.47 -2.55
C ASP A 305 15.55 -13.05 -1.45
N VAL A 306 14.52 -12.28 -1.80
CA VAL A 306 13.45 -11.82 -0.89
C VAL A 306 12.31 -12.85 -0.81
N THR A 307 12.11 -13.66 -1.86
CA THR A 307 11.00 -14.62 -1.98
C THR A 307 11.40 -16.07 -1.69
N ASP A 308 12.71 -16.36 -1.57
CA ASP A 308 13.20 -17.71 -1.34
C ASP A 308 12.52 -18.39 -0.12
N GLY A 309 12.04 -19.61 -0.37
CA GLY A 309 11.33 -20.44 0.60
C GLY A 309 9.96 -19.93 1.05
N THR A 310 9.31 -18.97 0.38
CA THR A 310 7.90 -18.67 0.70
C THR A 310 7.00 -19.84 0.30
N PRO A 311 6.33 -20.50 1.26
CA PRO A 311 5.38 -21.57 0.94
C PRO A 311 4.20 -20.98 0.17
N GLY A 312 3.57 -21.82 -0.65
CA GLY A 312 2.31 -21.45 -1.26
C GLY A 312 1.28 -21.01 -0.24
N MET A 313 0.40 -20.09 -0.63
CA MET A 313 -0.54 -19.48 0.29
C MET A 313 -1.98 -19.91 0.01
N TYR A 314 -2.75 -20.11 1.08
CA TYR A 314 -4.19 -20.28 1.03
C TYR A 314 -4.88 -18.96 1.28
N VAL A 315 -5.77 -18.59 0.36
CA VAL A 315 -6.64 -17.43 0.52
C VAL A 315 -7.93 -17.90 1.19
N ASN A 316 -8.25 -17.32 2.35
CA ASN A 316 -9.48 -17.60 3.06
C ASN A 316 -10.71 -17.18 2.23
N THR A 317 -11.87 -17.75 2.54
CA THR A 317 -13.12 -17.25 1.96
C THR A 317 -13.47 -15.90 2.57
N ASN A 318 -14.06 -15.01 1.77
CA ASN A 318 -14.67 -13.80 2.34
C ASN A 318 -15.81 -14.22 3.25
N LYS A 319 -15.67 -13.93 4.54
CA LYS A 319 -16.61 -14.39 5.57
C LYS A 319 -16.94 -13.28 6.55
N ILE A 320 -18.22 -12.94 6.65
CA ILE A 320 -18.73 -11.89 7.51
C ILE A 320 -19.68 -12.46 8.57
N ALA A 321 -19.83 -11.78 9.70
CA ALA A 321 -20.84 -12.11 10.70
C ALA A 321 -22.06 -11.19 10.54
N LEU A 322 -23.26 -11.76 10.50
CA LEU A 322 -24.52 -11.01 10.42
C LEU A 322 -25.52 -11.54 11.46
N THR A 323 -26.53 -10.73 11.74
CA THR A 323 -27.63 -11.09 12.63
C THR A 323 -28.87 -11.44 11.81
N ALA A 324 -29.49 -12.59 12.12
CA ALA A 324 -30.76 -13.02 11.52
C ALA A 324 -31.90 -12.84 12.54
N LYS A 325 -32.85 -11.94 12.25
CA LYS A 325 -34.01 -11.73 13.11
C LYS A 325 -35.12 -12.72 12.76
N LYS A 326 -35.65 -13.41 13.77
CA LYS A 326 -36.75 -14.37 13.60
C LYS A 326 -38.09 -13.76 14.01
N ALA A 327 -39.03 -13.70 13.07
CA ALA A 327 -40.40 -13.27 13.30
C ALA A 327 -41.35 -14.07 12.41
N ASP A 328 -42.52 -14.46 12.94
CA ASP A 328 -43.59 -15.16 12.20
C ASP A 328 -43.14 -16.39 11.38
N GLY A 329 -42.18 -17.16 11.90
CA GLY A 329 -41.65 -18.36 11.23
C GLY A 329 -40.71 -18.07 10.05
N MET A 330 -40.24 -16.83 9.91
CA MET A 330 -39.28 -16.39 8.90
C MET A 330 -38.04 -15.78 9.55
N TYR A 331 -36.91 -15.79 8.83
CA TYR A 331 -35.73 -15.03 9.21
C TYR A 331 -35.51 -13.86 8.25
N THR A 332 -35.06 -12.73 8.79
CA THR A 332 -34.63 -11.56 8.02
C THR A 332 -33.19 -11.20 8.36
N VAL A 333 -32.40 -10.84 7.36
CA VAL A 333 -31.03 -10.35 7.53
C VAL A 333 -30.92 -9.01 6.79
N LYS A 334 -30.49 -7.97 7.51
CA LYS A 334 -30.28 -6.64 6.94
C LYS A 334 -28.79 -6.39 6.73
N VAL A 335 -28.41 -5.88 5.57
CA VAL A 335 -27.03 -5.44 5.28
C VAL A 335 -27.09 -3.96 4.90
N ASP A 336 -26.66 -3.08 5.80
CA ASP A 336 -26.78 -1.64 5.57
C ASP A 336 -26.02 -1.18 4.32
N ASN A 337 -26.60 -0.23 3.59
CA ASN A 337 -26.04 0.42 2.39
C ASN A 337 -25.70 -0.48 1.19
N ILE A 338 -26.03 -1.78 1.25
CA ILE A 338 -25.84 -2.67 0.10
C ILE A 338 -26.74 -2.26 -1.07
N ASP A 339 -26.18 -2.30 -2.29
CA ASP A 339 -26.98 -2.19 -3.51
C ASP A 339 -27.50 -3.57 -3.92
N MET A 340 -28.79 -3.80 -3.70
CA MET A 340 -29.44 -5.08 -4.04
C MET A 340 -29.52 -5.35 -5.54
N GLU A 341 -29.37 -4.36 -6.43
CA GLU A 341 -29.30 -4.59 -7.88
C GLU A 341 -27.98 -5.26 -8.31
N ARG A 342 -26.97 -5.20 -7.44
CA ARG A 342 -25.67 -5.86 -7.60
C ARG A 342 -25.59 -7.22 -6.91
N VAL A 343 -26.64 -7.61 -6.18
CA VAL A 343 -26.68 -8.87 -5.46
C VAL A 343 -27.21 -9.99 -6.36
N LEU A 344 -26.49 -11.11 -6.36
CA LEU A 344 -26.92 -12.36 -6.98
C LEU A 344 -26.91 -13.47 -5.93
N LEU A 345 -28.04 -14.15 -5.77
CA LEU A 345 -28.14 -15.32 -4.91
C LEU A 345 -27.73 -16.59 -5.69
N PRO A 346 -27.03 -17.55 -5.05
CA PRO A 346 -26.80 -18.88 -5.63
C PRO A 346 -28.10 -19.55 -6.08
N GLU A 347 -28.06 -20.37 -7.13
CA GLU A 347 -29.25 -21.05 -7.67
C GLU A 347 -29.95 -21.96 -6.66
N ASP A 348 -29.20 -22.50 -5.70
CA ASP A 348 -29.67 -23.36 -4.62
C ASP A 348 -30.05 -22.59 -3.34
N SER A 349 -29.95 -21.26 -3.36
CA SER A 349 -30.30 -20.42 -2.22
C SER A 349 -31.80 -20.44 -1.93
N LYS A 350 -32.14 -20.58 -0.65
CA LYS A 350 -33.53 -20.47 -0.15
C LYS A 350 -33.88 -19.06 0.34
N TRP A 351 -32.90 -18.16 0.33
CA TRP A 351 -33.10 -16.76 0.65
C TRP A 351 -33.73 -16.05 -0.56
N GLU A 352 -34.50 -15.00 -0.27
CA GLU A 352 -35.04 -14.08 -1.27
C GLU A 352 -34.62 -12.64 -0.92
N ILE A 353 -34.53 -11.76 -1.91
CA ILE A 353 -34.39 -10.32 -1.69
C ILE A 353 -35.79 -9.76 -1.40
N LEU A 354 -35.97 -9.15 -0.22
CA LEU A 354 -37.25 -8.61 0.21
C LEU A 354 -37.42 -7.14 -0.21
N ASP A 355 -36.39 -6.34 0.03
CA ASP A 355 -36.38 -4.89 -0.20
C ASP A 355 -34.95 -4.37 -0.45
N GLU A 356 -34.74 -3.06 -0.33
CA GLU A 356 -33.50 -2.33 -0.63
C GLU A 356 -32.26 -2.83 0.12
N ASN A 357 -32.39 -3.51 1.26
CA ASN A 357 -31.26 -4.01 2.04
C ASN A 357 -31.54 -5.26 2.88
N THR A 358 -32.70 -5.90 2.69
CA THR A 358 -33.13 -7.05 3.48
C THR A 358 -33.23 -8.33 2.65
N PHE A 359 -32.63 -9.39 3.19
CA PHE A 359 -32.83 -10.78 2.77
C PHE A 359 -33.89 -11.45 3.64
N VAL A 360 -34.71 -12.33 3.07
CA VAL A 360 -35.72 -13.11 3.80
C VAL A 360 -35.58 -14.60 3.54
N LEU A 361 -35.72 -15.41 4.58
CA LEU A 361 -35.78 -16.86 4.53
C LEU A 361 -37.13 -17.32 5.07
N LYS A 362 -37.98 -17.88 4.20
CA LYS A 362 -39.36 -18.27 4.52
C LYS A 362 -39.47 -19.71 5.04
N GLN A 363 -38.69 -20.03 6.07
CA GLN A 363 -38.69 -21.33 6.73
C GLN A 363 -38.20 -21.23 8.18
N ASP A 364 -38.60 -22.20 9.02
CA ASP A 364 -38.30 -22.21 10.46
C ASP A 364 -36.85 -22.54 10.81
N THR A 365 -36.13 -23.19 9.89
CA THR A 365 -34.73 -23.58 10.05
C THR A 365 -33.83 -22.53 9.41
N LEU A 366 -32.97 -21.90 10.22
CA LEU A 366 -31.98 -20.94 9.74
C LEU A 366 -30.93 -21.66 8.87
N GLU A 367 -30.64 -21.09 7.71
CA GLU A 367 -29.61 -21.56 6.78
C GLU A 367 -28.61 -20.45 6.50
N GLU A 368 -27.41 -20.82 6.02
CA GLU A 368 -26.40 -19.85 5.61
C GLU A 368 -26.96 -18.90 4.54
N LEU A 369 -26.67 -17.60 4.67
CA LEU A 369 -26.92 -16.61 3.63
C LEU A 369 -25.61 -16.43 2.84
N ASN A 370 -25.48 -17.10 1.71
CA ASN A 370 -24.36 -16.87 0.80
C ASN A 370 -24.85 -16.06 -0.40
N TYR A 371 -24.07 -15.09 -0.85
CA TYR A 371 -24.42 -14.25 -1.99
C TYR A 371 -23.19 -13.78 -2.74
N TYR A 372 -23.41 -13.39 -3.98
CA TYR A 372 -22.43 -12.70 -4.81
C TYR A 372 -22.78 -11.22 -4.84
N TYR A 373 -21.77 -10.36 -4.73
CA TYR A 373 -21.91 -8.93 -4.97
C TYR A 373 -21.11 -8.55 -6.21
N ARG A 374 -21.75 -7.93 -7.20
CA ARG A 374 -21.09 -7.43 -8.41
C ARG A 374 -20.22 -6.22 -8.07
N VAL A 375 -18.90 -6.40 -8.13
CA VAL A 375 -17.91 -5.35 -7.84
C VAL A 375 -17.64 -4.49 -9.07
N VAL A 376 -17.50 -5.15 -10.22
CA VAL A 376 -17.23 -4.51 -11.52
C VAL A 376 -18.21 -4.99 -12.57
N ASP A 377 -18.42 -4.17 -13.59
CA ASP A 377 -19.23 -4.59 -14.73
C ASP A 377 -18.44 -5.57 -15.59
N PRO A 378 -19.11 -6.52 -16.27
CA PRO A 378 -18.44 -7.44 -17.18
C PRO A 378 -17.67 -6.65 -18.24
N PHE A 379 -16.35 -6.66 -18.14
CA PHE A 379 -15.50 -5.96 -19.08
C PHE A 379 -15.53 -6.70 -20.41
N SER A 380 -16.08 -6.06 -21.45
CA SER A 380 -16.32 -6.69 -22.75
C SER A 380 -15.05 -6.82 -23.60
N ILE A 381 -13.84 -6.71 -23.04
CA ILE A 381 -12.68 -6.99 -23.87
C ILE A 381 -12.69 -8.49 -24.10
N GLU A 382 -12.93 -8.87 -25.35
CA GLU A 382 -12.30 -10.00 -26.01
C GLU A 382 -10.78 -9.87 -25.84
N THR A 383 -10.26 -9.91 -24.62
CA THR A 383 -8.86 -10.17 -24.38
C THR A 383 -8.72 -11.66 -24.59
N GLY A 384 -8.59 -12.01 -25.88
CA GLY A 384 -7.74 -13.11 -26.31
C GLY A 384 -6.28 -12.95 -25.89
N MET A 385 -5.96 -12.05 -24.94
CA MET A 385 -5.05 -12.40 -23.84
C MET A 385 -5.85 -13.34 -22.91
N ASN A 386 -6.22 -14.54 -23.33
CA ASN A 386 -5.34 -15.67 -23.09
C ASN A 386 -4.14 -15.18 -22.26
N CYS A 387 -4.28 -15.14 -20.93
CA CYS A 387 -3.13 -15.31 -20.04
C CYS A 387 -2.46 -16.60 -20.53
N GLY A 388 -1.62 -16.43 -21.55
CA GLY A 388 -1.25 -17.46 -22.50
C GLY A 388 -0.20 -18.31 -21.83
N GLY A 389 -0.64 -19.44 -21.30
CA GLY A 389 0.12 -20.25 -20.36
C GLY A 389 -0.40 -19.97 -18.96
N GLY A 390 -0.81 -21.01 -18.22
CA GLY A 390 -1.41 -20.93 -16.89
C GLY A 390 -0.50 -20.34 -15.80
N PHE A 391 -0.07 -19.09 -15.95
CA PHE A 391 0.82 -18.34 -15.07
C PHE A 391 0.07 -17.35 -14.18
N HIS A 392 -1.22 -17.08 -14.45
CA HIS A 392 -1.98 -16.00 -13.80
C HIS A 392 -3.32 -16.45 -13.19
N GLY A 393 -3.55 -17.77 -13.09
CA GLY A 393 -4.69 -18.34 -12.38
C GLY A 393 -4.23 -19.02 -11.10
N PRO A 394 -5.12 -19.21 -10.11
CA PRO A 394 -4.78 -19.97 -8.91
C PRO A 394 -4.35 -21.38 -9.31
N SER A 395 -3.31 -21.90 -8.65
CA SER A 395 -2.78 -23.22 -8.99
C SER A 395 -3.83 -24.29 -8.71
N GLN A 396 -4.61 -24.11 -7.62
CA GLN A 396 -5.69 -24.99 -7.21
C GLN A 396 -6.76 -24.18 -6.45
N PHE A 397 -7.99 -24.72 -6.39
CA PHE A 397 -9.02 -24.22 -5.47
C PHE A 397 -9.27 -25.26 -4.39
N ILE A 398 -9.63 -24.82 -3.19
CA ILE A 398 -10.03 -25.72 -2.11
C ILE A 398 -11.32 -26.47 -2.52
N PRO A 399 -11.39 -27.81 -2.37
CA PRO A 399 -12.54 -28.62 -2.81
C PRO A 399 -13.90 -28.18 -2.28
N ASP A 400 -13.94 -27.54 -1.11
CA ASP A 400 -15.17 -27.14 -0.41
C ASP A 400 -15.62 -25.70 -0.76
N TYR A 401 -15.02 -25.07 -1.79
CA TYR A 401 -15.44 -23.75 -2.23
C TYR A 401 -16.84 -23.79 -2.87
N LYS A 402 -17.80 -23.10 -2.24
CA LYS A 402 -19.20 -23.03 -2.70
C LYS A 402 -19.44 -22.01 -3.83
N GLY A 403 -18.47 -21.14 -4.12
CA GLY A 403 -18.64 -20.08 -5.11
C GLY A 403 -18.49 -20.57 -6.56
N HIS A 404 -19.11 -19.86 -7.49
CA HIS A 404 -19.10 -20.19 -8.90
C HIS A 404 -17.87 -19.58 -9.59
N ALA A 405 -17.03 -20.43 -10.18
CA ALA A 405 -15.77 -20.00 -10.80
C ALA A 405 -15.97 -18.93 -11.89
N GLY A 406 -17.03 -19.03 -12.68
CA GLY A 406 -17.34 -18.07 -13.76
C GLY A 406 -17.72 -16.66 -13.31
N LEU A 407 -17.97 -16.44 -12.02
CA LEU A 407 -18.31 -15.12 -11.48
C LEU A 407 -17.13 -14.38 -10.86
N ARG A 408 -15.99 -15.05 -10.64
CA ARG A 408 -14.85 -14.50 -9.87
C ARG A 408 -14.20 -13.25 -10.46
N ASN A 409 -14.39 -13.01 -11.75
CA ASN A 409 -13.81 -11.83 -12.43
C ASN A 409 -14.74 -10.61 -12.43
N THR A 410 -15.93 -10.72 -11.82
CA THR A 410 -16.92 -9.62 -11.77
C THR A 410 -17.60 -9.50 -10.42
N HIS A 411 -17.74 -10.62 -9.71
CA HIS A 411 -18.43 -10.69 -8.43
C HIS A 411 -17.51 -11.20 -7.32
N LYS A 412 -17.73 -10.65 -6.14
CA LYS A 412 -17.20 -11.14 -4.88
C LYS A 412 -18.16 -12.17 -4.29
N PHE A 413 -17.70 -13.38 -4.00
CA PHE A 413 -18.48 -14.35 -3.25
C PHE A 413 -18.33 -14.10 -1.75
N ILE A 414 -19.46 -13.99 -1.04
CA ILE A 414 -19.52 -13.65 0.37
C ILE A 414 -20.25 -14.76 1.11
N MET A 415 -19.59 -15.31 2.12
CA MET A 415 -20.17 -16.26 3.06
C MET A 415 -20.55 -15.55 4.36
N THR A 416 -21.64 -15.97 4.99
CA THR A 416 -22.09 -15.38 6.26
C THR A 416 -22.07 -16.39 7.40
N GLU A 417 -21.69 -15.93 8.58
CA GLU A 417 -22.00 -16.56 9.86
C GLU A 417 -23.21 -15.84 10.45
N LEU A 418 -24.33 -16.54 10.56
CA LEU A 418 -25.58 -15.97 11.05
C LEU A 418 -25.77 -16.28 12.53
N THR A 419 -26.01 -15.23 13.33
CA THR A 419 -26.47 -15.37 14.72
C THR A 419 -27.98 -15.09 14.78
N PRO A 420 -28.82 -16.08 15.16
CA PRO A 420 -30.26 -15.86 15.29
C PRO A 420 -30.57 -14.98 16.50
N VAL A 421 -31.50 -14.03 16.32
CA VAL A 421 -32.09 -13.23 17.40
C VAL A 421 -33.61 -13.37 17.28
N GLU A 422 -34.25 -13.88 18.33
CA GLU A 422 -35.72 -13.92 18.42
C GLU A 422 -36.22 -12.58 18.97
N ASP A 423 -37.29 -12.04 18.39
CA ASP A 423 -37.96 -10.89 19.00
C ASP A 423 -38.43 -11.26 20.41
N PRO A 424 -38.34 -10.33 21.39
CA PRO A 424 -38.93 -10.55 22.69
C PRO A 424 -40.39 -10.91 22.48
N LYS A 425 -40.82 -12.10 22.92
CA LYS A 425 -42.25 -12.39 23.06
C LYS A 425 -42.83 -11.25 23.88
N GLU A 426 -43.72 -10.45 23.29
CA GLU A 426 -44.52 -9.50 24.06
C GLU A 426 -45.19 -10.30 25.18
N GLU A 427 -44.68 -10.17 26.40
CA GLU A 427 -45.45 -10.58 27.57
C GLU A 427 -46.76 -9.79 27.51
N PRO A 428 -47.92 -10.43 27.71
CA PRO A 428 -49.20 -9.76 27.60
C PRO A 428 -49.20 -8.58 28.58
N LYS A 429 -49.28 -7.35 28.04
CA LYS A 429 -49.51 -6.14 28.83
C LYS A 429 -50.69 -6.40 29.76
N GLU A 430 -50.42 -6.51 31.07
CA GLU A 430 -51.48 -6.44 32.07
C GLU A 430 -52.23 -5.12 31.86
N GLU A 431 -53.56 -5.23 31.73
CA GLU A 431 -54.44 -4.08 31.59
C GLU A 431 -54.19 -3.09 32.76
N PRO A 432 -54.07 -1.78 32.48
CA PRO A 432 -53.87 -0.80 33.53
C PRO A 432 -55.11 -0.77 34.43
N LYS A 433 -54.94 -1.15 35.70
CA LYS A 433 -55.91 -0.87 36.76
C LYS A 433 -56.11 0.64 36.85
N GLU A 434 -57.36 1.08 36.69
CA GLU A 434 -57.79 2.45 36.93
C GLU A 434 -57.44 2.90 38.35
N GLU A 435 -56.64 3.96 38.49
CA GLU A 435 -56.55 4.76 39.70
C GLU A 435 -57.47 6.00 39.60
N PRO A 436 -58.16 6.43 40.67
CA PRO A 436 -59.08 7.55 40.64
C PRO A 436 -58.37 8.91 40.69
N LYS A 437 -58.99 9.88 40.00
CA LYS A 437 -58.61 11.30 39.86
C LYS A 437 -58.51 12.10 41.17
N GLU A 438 -57.47 12.94 41.18
CA GLU A 438 -57.28 14.34 41.63
C GLU A 438 -58.09 14.93 42.81
N ASP A 439 -57.38 15.69 43.65
CA ASP A 439 -57.70 17.11 43.86
C ASP A 439 -56.44 17.94 44.21
N PRO A 440 -56.35 19.22 43.78
CA PRO A 440 -55.15 20.04 43.85
C PRO A 440 -55.13 20.98 45.07
N LYS A 441 -53.95 21.28 45.62
CA LYS A 441 -53.75 22.45 46.51
C LYS A 441 -52.41 23.15 46.28
N GLU A 442 -52.55 24.35 45.71
CA GLU A 442 -51.89 25.63 45.98
C GLU A 442 -50.47 25.67 46.59
N ASP A 443 -49.58 26.23 45.77
CA ASP A 443 -48.40 27.06 46.08
C ASP A 443 -48.62 28.06 47.26
N PRO A 444 -47.56 28.49 48.02
CA PRO A 444 -46.70 29.56 47.50
C PRO A 444 -45.23 29.68 48.01
N LYS A 445 -44.38 30.13 47.08
CA LYS A 445 -43.36 31.21 47.10
C LYS A 445 -42.06 31.18 47.95
N GLU A 446 -41.00 31.60 47.22
CA GLU A 446 -39.85 32.47 47.58
C GLU A 446 -38.77 31.85 48.52
N GLU A 447 -37.45 32.03 48.38
CA GLU A 447 -36.53 32.74 47.47
C GLU A 447 -35.07 32.24 47.78
N PRO A 448 -33.97 32.77 47.20
CA PRO A 448 -32.83 32.00 46.71
C PRO A 448 -31.62 31.96 47.67
N LYS A 449 -30.63 31.08 47.41
CA LYS A 449 -29.24 31.33 47.83
C LYS A 449 -28.17 30.51 47.07
N GLN A 450 -27.35 31.29 46.35
CA GLN A 450 -25.88 31.27 46.25
C GLN A 450 -25.14 30.08 45.61
N GLU A 451 -24.45 30.42 44.51
CA GLU A 451 -23.25 29.78 43.95
C GLU A 451 -22.11 29.64 44.97
N PRO A 452 -21.17 28.72 44.72
CA PRO A 452 -19.77 29.11 44.70
C PRO A 452 -19.06 28.79 43.38
N LYS A 453 -18.28 29.77 42.93
CA LYS A 453 -17.31 29.73 41.83
C LYS A 453 -16.13 28.82 42.18
N GLU A 454 -15.69 28.01 41.21
CA GLU A 454 -14.30 27.55 41.13
C GLU A 454 -13.63 28.08 39.86
N GLN A 455 -12.41 28.59 40.06
CA GLN A 455 -11.56 29.22 39.06
C GLN A 455 -10.75 28.19 38.27
N PRO A 456 -10.35 28.51 37.02
CA PRO A 456 -9.59 27.62 36.16
C PRO A 456 -8.09 27.65 36.48
N ILE A 457 -7.47 26.47 36.54
CA ILE A 457 -6.01 26.30 36.64
C ILE A 457 -5.39 26.55 35.25
N LYS A 458 -4.47 27.52 35.20
CA LYS A 458 -3.60 27.82 34.05
C LYS A 458 -2.53 26.75 33.89
N ALA A 459 -2.35 26.26 32.66
CA ALA A 459 -1.09 25.63 32.21
C ALA A 459 -0.31 26.63 31.32
N PRO A 460 1.02 26.71 31.43
CA PRO A 460 1.83 27.64 30.63
C PRO A 460 2.11 27.10 29.23
N SER A 461 1.86 27.95 28.22
CA SER A 461 2.32 27.79 26.84
C SER A 461 3.80 28.16 26.74
N ILE A 462 4.64 27.24 26.25
CA ILE A 462 5.98 27.53 25.76
C ILE A 462 5.86 27.75 24.25
N ALA A 463 6.22 28.95 23.81
CA ALA A 463 6.36 29.29 22.40
C ALA A 463 7.67 28.69 21.86
N VAL A 464 7.58 27.77 20.91
CA VAL A 464 8.69 27.39 20.04
C VAL A 464 8.48 28.11 18.71
N THR A 465 9.34 29.08 18.46
CA THR A 465 9.52 29.69 17.15
C THR A 465 10.34 28.75 16.28
N SER A 466 9.70 28.01 15.36
CA SER A 466 10.37 27.45 14.19
C SER A 466 10.03 28.31 12.97
N LYS A 467 11.05 28.92 12.39
CA LYS A 467 11.00 29.38 11.00
C LYS A 467 10.88 28.14 10.12
N ALA A 468 9.85 28.10 9.29
CA ALA A 468 9.74 27.13 8.20
C ALA A 468 10.93 27.29 7.23
N PRO A 469 11.57 26.20 6.78
CA PRO A 469 12.36 26.20 5.55
C PRO A 469 11.41 26.30 4.35
N ASP A 470 11.84 27.03 3.34
CA ASP A 470 11.13 27.24 2.08
C ASP A 470 10.76 25.91 1.41
N THR A 471 9.55 25.87 0.87
CA THR A 471 8.96 24.77 0.10
C THR A 471 9.82 24.45 -1.12
N ALA A 472 10.44 23.27 -1.12
CA ALA A 472 11.04 22.68 -2.32
C ALA A 472 9.93 22.18 -3.27
N ASP A 473 9.67 23.01 -4.28
CA ASP A 473 9.22 22.75 -5.64
C ASP A 473 8.45 21.44 -5.97
N TYR A 474 7.13 21.56 -6.13
CA TYR A 474 6.21 20.54 -6.67
C TYR A 474 6.00 20.64 -8.19
N THR A 475 6.97 21.18 -8.95
CA THR A 475 6.83 21.47 -10.38
C THR A 475 6.89 20.26 -11.33
N ASN A 476 7.21 19.06 -10.84
CA ASN A 476 7.47 17.90 -11.70
C ASN A 476 6.23 17.35 -12.44
N MET A 477 5.02 17.41 -11.87
CA MET A 477 3.82 16.87 -12.53
C MET A 477 3.28 17.76 -13.65
N SER A 478 3.33 19.09 -13.49
CA SER A 478 3.03 20.04 -14.58
C SER A 478 3.98 19.88 -15.77
N TYR A 479 5.22 19.45 -15.52
CA TYR A 479 6.23 19.19 -16.55
C TYR A 479 5.91 17.93 -17.39
N TYR A 480 5.42 16.84 -16.77
CA TYR A 480 5.01 15.64 -17.50
C TYR A 480 3.83 15.89 -18.45
N TYR A 481 2.83 16.68 -18.05
CA TYR A 481 1.72 17.05 -18.93
C TYR A 481 2.14 18.03 -20.03
N ALA A 482 3.08 18.96 -19.76
CA ALA A 482 3.64 19.85 -20.77
C ALA A 482 4.44 19.10 -21.84
N LEU A 483 5.22 18.08 -21.44
CA LEU A 483 5.97 17.20 -22.35
C LEU A 483 5.05 16.35 -23.25
N LEU A 484 3.92 15.86 -22.71
CA LEU A 484 2.86 15.19 -23.48
C LEU A 484 2.21 16.14 -24.51
N ALA A 485 1.97 17.40 -24.14
CA ALA A 485 1.40 18.39 -25.06
C ALA A 485 2.38 18.76 -26.20
N ILE A 486 3.67 18.93 -25.90
CA ILE A 486 4.70 19.31 -26.90
C ILE A 486 5.02 18.15 -27.87
N SER A 487 5.01 16.91 -27.40
CA SER A 487 5.23 15.73 -28.27
C SER A 487 4.09 15.54 -29.28
N LEU A 488 2.84 15.78 -28.88
CA LEU A 488 1.68 15.77 -29.78
C LEU A 488 1.76 16.85 -30.87
N VAL A 489 2.21 18.07 -30.53
CA VAL A 489 2.40 19.17 -31.50
C VAL A 489 3.53 18.85 -32.49
N SER A 490 4.62 18.22 -32.01
CA SER A 490 5.78 17.86 -32.83
C SER A 490 5.44 16.76 -33.86
N VAL A 491 4.64 15.76 -33.48
CA VAL A 491 4.15 14.70 -34.37
C VAL A 491 3.17 15.27 -35.41
N ALA A 492 2.31 16.21 -35.03
CA ALA A 492 1.39 16.89 -35.95
C ALA A 492 2.14 17.72 -37.01
N ALA A 493 3.20 18.45 -36.59
CA ALA A 493 4.02 19.25 -37.49
C ALA A 493 4.83 18.41 -38.49
N LEU A 494 5.37 17.26 -38.06
CA LEU A 494 6.08 16.32 -38.93
C LEU A 494 5.14 15.64 -39.94
N SER A 495 3.90 15.34 -39.52
CA SER A 495 2.85 14.79 -40.38
C SER A 495 2.43 15.80 -41.47
N ALA A 496 2.26 17.07 -41.11
CA ALA A 496 1.94 18.14 -42.05
C ALA A 496 3.07 18.38 -43.08
N LYS A 497 4.34 18.31 -42.65
CA LYS A 497 5.51 18.46 -43.54
C LYS A 497 5.65 17.30 -44.53
N LYS A 498 5.23 16.09 -44.15
CA LYS A 498 5.25 14.89 -45.01
C LYS A 498 4.16 14.92 -46.08
N VAL A 499 3.01 15.54 -45.79
CA VAL A 499 1.91 15.76 -46.76
C VAL A 499 2.23 16.89 -47.75
N LEU A 500 3.03 17.89 -47.36
CA LEU A 500 3.48 18.95 -48.26
C LEU A 500 4.58 18.48 -49.23
N LYS A 501 5.43 17.53 -48.84
CA LYS A 501 6.48 16.95 -49.72
C LYS A 501 5.99 15.93 -50.74
N THR A 502 4.76 15.44 -50.64
CA THR A 502 4.14 14.52 -51.61
C THR A 502 3.26 15.22 -52.65
N LYS A 503 3.26 16.55 -52.67
CA LYS A 503 2.50 17.38 -53.62
C LYS A 503 3.36 18.27 -54.53
N GLU A 504 4.67 18.07 -54.58
CA GLU A 504 5.55 18.67 -55.59
C GLU A 504 6.04 17.63 -56.61
#